data_AF-A0A818P9Q2-F1
#
_entry.id   AF-A0A818P9Q2-F1
#
_cell.length_a   1.000
_cell.length_b   1.000
_cell.length_c   1.000
_cell.angle_alpha   90.00
_cell.angle_beta   90.00
_cell.angle_gamma   90.00
#
_symmetry.space_group_name_H-M   'P 1'
#
loop_
_entity.id
_entity.type
_entity.pdbx_description
1 polymer ?
#
loop_
_entity_poly.entity_id
_entity_poly.type
_entity_poly.pdbx_seq_one_letter_code
_entity_poly.pdbx_strand_id
1 'polypeptide(L)'
;MSQSNCSTKSLRIALIDLIFVLLTKQKIQKIELKLPKQIQDLFITINVIIALTDQTKQTLLPEDFLQQSNDILGNNIQLNQDDFKKCNNDFNTISDQDLINLMNNDQSLNDSLLKFIENLSIESQSNSTFYKNSISLSNIPIDSIQIRAQFLYLLNKFIEKSLSLIDLSLSTGQNFLTDQFQKIKPYLLFSIKVQLFTETLEKTQSRYDSDWNMINFDILKASTNTNNSENTMFYQAYQQLHTKAHIIFRRSNEQIWHAQYIGMHSTDHGGAYRDSLTRICSDICSLRLSLFILCPNGRTNIGLNRDCWIPNVFSPNKSIPNKYKRQYRFIGQLFGMAIRKKHYLNIKFPILLWKKLLNELITIEDIQAIDLQSFTIINETEKNIEQIKLTDNDNDINSLFSSIMSELRFDVVSSSGETYELIPNGSNISITIENFKYYCSCYRQYRLNEFNRQINYI
;
A
#
# COMPACT_ATOMS: atom_id res chain seq x y z
N MET A 1 18.86 3.34 27.20
CA MET A 1 17.71 2.57 27.73
C MET A 1 16.67 2.16 26.67
N SER A 2 16.58 2.81 25.50
CA SER A 2 15.62 2.43 24.43
C SER A 2 16.08 1.25 23.55
N GLN A 3 17.38 1.08 23.31
CA GLN A 3 17.91 0.00 22.45
C GLN A 3 17.79 -1.38 23.10
N SER A 4 17.98 -1.51 24.42
CA SER A 4 17.87 -2.79 25.14
C SER A 4 16.42 -3.32 25.20
N ASN A 5 15.43 -2.43 25.31
CA ASN A 5 14.01 -2.82 25.29
C ASN A 5 13.53 -3.22 23.89
N CYS A 6 14.14 -2.65 22.84
CA CYS A 6 13.81 -2.98 21.46
C CYS A 6 14.35 -4.37 21.08
N SER A 7 15.56 -4.72 21.52
CA SER A 7 16.16 -6.04 21.29
C SER A 7 15.41 -7.15 22.03
N THR A 8 14.96 -6.92 23.27
CA THR A 8 14.16 -7.91 24.01
C THR A 8 12.77 -8.11 23.42
N LYS A 9 12.12 -7.04 22.92
CA LYS A 9 10.82 -7.14 22.23
C LYS A 9 10.95 -7.92 20.93
N SER A 10 11.96 -7.61 20.11
CA SER A 10 12.24 -8.31 18.86
C SER A 10 12.53 -9.80 19.08
N LEU A 11 13.36 -10.13 20.09
CA LEU A 11 13.63 -11.52 20.47
C LEU A 11 12.36 -12.26 20.92
N ARG A 12 11.49 -11.60 21.70
CA ARG A 12 10.22 -12.18 22.15
C ARG A 12 9.29 -12.47 20.97
N ILE A 13 9.16 -11.55 20.01
CA ILE A 13 8.32 -11.75 18.83
C ILE A 13 8.86 -12.90 17.97
N ALA A 14 10.19 -12.95 17.76
CA ALA A 14 10.83 -14.04 17.02
C ALA A 14 10.63 -15.40 17.69
N LEU A 15 10.72 -15.48 19.01
CA LEU A 15 10.44 -16.71 19.77
C LEU A 15 8.98 -17.15 19.65
N ILE A 16 8.03 -16.21 19.71
CA ILE A 16 6.60 -16.52 19.52
C ILE A 16 6.37 -17.07 18.12
N ASP A 17 6.92 -16.43 17.08
CA ASP A 17 6.80 -16.90 15.70
C ASP A 17 7.41 -18.29 15.49
N LEU A 18 8.59 -18.55 16.08
CA LEU A 18 9.23 -19.86 16.03
C LEU A 18 8.36 -20.95 16.69
N ILE A 19 7.79 -20.66 17.87
CA ILE A 19 6.88 -21.58 18.56
C ILE A 19 5.67 -21.88 17.66
N PHE A 20 5.11 -20.88 16.98
CA PHE A 20 4.03 -21.06 16.02
C PHE A 20 4.43 -21.98 14.87
N VAL A 21 5.55 -21.71 14.21
CA VAL A 21 6.04 -22.52 13.09
C VAL A 21 6.24 -23.98 13.52
N LEU A 22 6.78 -24.21 14.72
CA LEU A 22 7.00 -25.55 15.27
C LEU A 22 5.68 -26.27 15.57
N LEU A 23 4.70 -25.59 16.16
CA LEU A 23 3.37 -26.15 16.43
C LEU A 23 2.61 -26.45 15.13
N THR A 24 2.62 -25.54 14.15
CA THR A 24 1.96 -25.76 12.85
C THR A 24 2.56 -26.91 12.06
N LYS A 25 3.87 -27.15 12.20
CA LYS A 25 4.56 -28.28 11.59
C LYS A 25 4.45 -29.58 12.41
N GLN A 26 3.58 -29.60 13.44
CA GLN A 26 3.40 -30.72 14.37
C GLN A 26 4.71 -31.20 15.03
N LYS A 27 5.70 -30.31 15.18
CA LYS A 27 7.00 -30.65 15.76
C LYS A 27 7.02 -30.58 17.29
N ILE A 28 6.01 -29.95 17.90
CA ILE A 28 5.81 -29.82 19.36
C ILE A 28 4.30 -29.94 19.62
N GLN A 29 3.87 -30.42 20.80
CA GLN A 29 2.45 -30.44 21.18
C GLN A 29 2.08 -29.23 22.06
N LYS A 30 0.90 -28.62 21.84
CA LYS A 30 0.41 -27.45 22.59
C LYS A 30 0.32 -27.71 24.11
N ILE A 31 0.05 -28.96 24.51
CA ILE A 31 -0.10 -29.41 25.91
C ILE A 31 1.23 -29.30 26.69
N GLU A 32 2.38 -29.34 26.01
CA GLU A 32 3.70 -29.30 26.64
C GLU A 32 4.12 -27.88 27.07
N LEU A 33 3.39 -26.84 26.63
CA LEU A 33 3.78 -25.44 26.81
C LEU A 33 2.77 -24.69 27.70
N LYS A 34 3.18 -24.30 28.92
CA LYS A 34 2.42 -23.34 29.76
C LYS A 34 2.56 -21.93 29.19
N LEU A 35 1.75 -21.60 28.18
CA LEU A 35 1.78 -20.29 27.52
C LEU A 35 0.89 -19.25 28.25
N PRO A 36 1.32 -17.98 28.32
CA PRO A 36 0.47 -16.86 28.77
C PRO A 36 -0.82 -16.74 27.96
N LYS A 37 -1.91 -16.28 28.59
CA LYS A 37 -3.24 -16.13 27.96
C LYS A 37 -3.21 -15.34 26.64
N GLN A 38 -2.50 -14.22 26.59
CA GLN A 38 -2.35 -13.42 25.36
C GLN A 38 -1.76 -14.21 24.18
N ILE A 39 -0.85 -15.15 24.44
CA ILE A 39 -0.27 -16.01 23.39
C ILE A 39 -1.28 -17.08 22.99
N GLN A 40 -2.04 -17.65 23.93
CA GLN A 40 -3.12 -18.59 23.63
C GLN A 40 -4.21 -17.95 22.75
N ASP A 41 -4.61 -16.72 23.06
CA ASP A 41 -5.58 -15.95 22.28
C ASP A 41 -5.06 -15.68 20.85
N LEU A 42 -3.75 -15.44 20.70
CA LEU A 42 -3.10 -15.32 19.39
C LEU A 42 -3.16 -16.65 18.61
N PHE A 43 -3.00 -17.81 19.27
CA PHE A 43 -3.16 -19.13 18.61
C PHE A 43 -4.56 -19.34 18.07
N ILE A 44 -5.56 -18.97 18.88
CA ILE A 44 -6.96 -19.02 18.47
C ILE A 44 -7.16 -18.11 17.25
N THR A 45 -6.70 -16.87 17.32
CA THR A 45 -6.80 -15.88 16.23
C THR A 45 -6.19 -16.40 14.93
N ILE A 46 -4.97 -16.94 14.97
CA ILE A 46 -4.28 -17.46 13.78
C ILE A 46 -5.01 -18.68 13.18
N ASN A 47 -5.53 -19.58 14.01
CA ASN A 47 -6.28 -20.73 13.49
C ASN A 47 -7.60 -20.31 12.83
N VAL A 48 -8.27 -19.28 13.37
CA VAL A 48 -9.46 -18.69 12.73
C VAL A 48 -9.09 -18.04 11.40
N ILE A 49 -7.96 -17.33 11.33
CA ILE A 49 -7.42 -16.75 10.07
C ILE A 49 -7.19 -17.85 9.03
N ILE A 50 -6.56 -18.96 9.42
CA ILE A 50 -6.32 -20.10 8.52
C ILE A 50 -7.66 -20.67 8.04
N ALA A 51 -8.64 -20.87 8.93
CA ALA A 51 -9.95 -21.40 8.57
C ALA A 51 -10.72 -20.50 7.60
N LEU A 52 -10.67 -19.18 7.80
CA LEU A 52 -11.34 -18.20 6.93
C LEU A 52 -10.69 -18.06 5.56
N THR A 53 -9.37 -18.25 5.48
CA THR A 53 -8.60 -18.10 4.23
C THR A 53 -8.36 -19.42 3.51
N ASP A 54 -8.88 -20.53 4.03
CA ASP A 54 -8.80 -21.86 3.43
C ASP A 54 -9.65 -21.95 2.16
N GLN A 55 -8.98 -22.06 1.01
CA GLN A 55 -9.63 -22.18 -0.29
C GLN A 55 -10.41 -23.49 -0.46
N THR A 56 -10.06 -24.54 0.29
CA THR A 56 -10.81 -25.82 0.26
C THR A 56 -12.13 -25.72 1.05
N LYS A 57 -12.25 -24.72 1.92
CA LYS A 57 -13.40 -24.49 2.82
C LYS A 57 -13.66 -25.67 3.78
N GLN A 58 -12.66 -26.52 4.04
CA GLN A 58 -12.80 -27.71 4.89
C GLN A 58 -12.31 -27.48 6.31
N THR A 59 -11.50 -26.46 6.54
CA THR A 59 -10.91 -26.16 7.85
C THR A 59 -11.99 -25.74 8.85
N LEU A 60 -11.98 -26.36 10.03
CA LEU A 60 -12.90 -26.05 11.13
C LEU A 60 -12.40 -24.87 11.98
N LEU A 61 -13.33 -24.22 12.70
CA LEU A 61 -12.95 -23.19 13.66
C LEU A 61 -12.48 -23.84 14.96
N PRO A 62 -11.57 -23.19 15.72
CA PRO A 62 -11.22 -23.64 17.06
C PRO A 62 -12.44 -23.62 17.99
N GLU A 63 -12.65 -24.68 18.78
CA GLU A 63 -13.75 -24.72 19.77
C GLU A 63 -13.65 -23.56 20.78
N ASP A 64 -12.44 -23.23 21.24
CA ASP A 64 -12.18 -22.10 22.13
C ASP A 64 -12.68 -20.77 21.56
N PHE A 65 -12.63 -20.59 20.23
CA PHE A 65 -13.13 -19.39 19.56
C PHE A 65 -14.66 -19.31 19.63
N LEU A 66 -15.33 -20.43 19.37
CA LEU A 66 -16.79 -20.52 19.43
C LEU A 66 -17.30 -20.36 20.87
N GLN A 67 -16.62 -20.95 21.86
CA GLN A 67 -16.98 -20.79 23.27
C GLN A 67 -16.87 -19.33 23.74
N GLN A 68 -15.84 -18.61 23.30
CA GLN A 68 -15.64 -17.20 23.64
C GLN A 68 -16.54 -16.24 22.84
N SER A 69 -17.31 -16.73 21.85
CA SER A 69 -18.19 -15.88 21.04
C SER A 69 -19.30 -15.25 21.88
N ASN A 70 -19.91 -16.01 22.80
CA ASN A 70 -21.01 -15.55 23.67
C ASN A 70 -20.58 -14.38 24.57
N ASP A 71 -19.36 -14.44 25.12
CA ASP A 71 -18.83 -13.39 25.99
C ASP A 71 -18.63 -12.06 25.25
N ILE A 72 -18.38 -12.12 23.94
CA ILE A 72 -18.02 -10.96 23.11
C ILE A 72 -19.24 -10.40 22.36
N LEU A 73 -20.12 -11.27 21.89
CA LEU A 73 -21.30 -10.92 21.08
C LEU A 73 -22.56 -10.74 21.94
N GLY A 74 -22.55 -11.24 23.19
CA GLY A 74 -23.68 -11.24 24.11
C GLY A 74 -24.57 -12.47 23.94
N ASN A 75 -25.40 -12.74 24.96
CA ASN A 75 -26.21 -13.97 25.07
C ASN A 75 -27.21 -14.22 23.95
N ASN A 76 -27.50 -13.21 23.12
CA ASN A 76 -28.49 -13.31 22.03
C ASN A 76 -27.90 -13.86 20.73
N ILE A 77 -26.57 -13.99 20.63
CA ILE A 77 -25.88 -14.44 19.42
C ILE A 77 -25.03 -15.65 19.80
N GLN A 78 -25.43 -16.84 19.33
CA GLN A 78 -24.70 -18.08 19.54
C GLN A 78 -24.23 -18.64 18.19
N LEU A 79 -22.94 -18.54 17.93
CA LEU A 79 -22.31 -19.06 16.71
C LEU A 79 -21.85 -20.50 16.91
N ASN A 80 -22.11 -21.36 15.93
CA ASN A 80 -21.64 -22.74 15.93
C ASN A 80 -20.84 -23.09 14.66
N GLN A 81 -20.32 -24.32 14.62
CA GLN A 81 -19.49 -24.79 13.53
C GLN A 81 -20.25 -24.96 12.21
N ASP A 82 -21.55 -25.24 12.27
CA ASP A 82 -22.40 -25.41 11.09
C ASP A 82 -22.79 -24.06 10.48
N ASP A 83 -22.99 -23.03 11.31
CA ASP A 83 -23.14 -21.64 10.86
C ASP A 83 -21.91 -21.18 10.07
N PHE A 84 -20.71 -21.52 10.58
CA PHE A 84 -19.47 -21.22 9.88
C PHE A 84 -19.40 -21.94 8.53
N LYS A 85 -19.64 -23.26 8.48
CA LYS A 85 -19.62 -24.01 7.22
C LYS A 85 -20.63 -23.46 6.21
N LYS A 86 -21.84 -23.13 6.66
CA LYS A 86 -22.89 -22.54 5.83
C LYS A 86 -22.41 -21.24 5.19
N CYS A 87 -22.04 -20.24 5.99
CA CYS A 87 -21.63 -18.95 5.44
C CYS A 87 -20.30 -19.03 4.66
N ASN A 88 -19.34 -19.87 5.07
CA ASN A 88 -18.05 -19.98 4.39
C ASN A 88 -18.20 -20.51 2.96
N ASN A 89 -19.21 -21.33 2.68
CA ASN A 89 -19.51 -21.81 1.33
C ASN A 89 -20.01 -20.71 0.39
N ASP A 90 -20.77 -19.75 0.92
CA ASP A 90 -21.36 -18.66 0.12
C ASP A 90 -20.36 -17.51 -0.13
N PHE A 91 -19.32 -17.38 0.69
CA PHE A 91 -18.37 -16.27 0.63
C PHE A 91 -17.04 -16.61 -0.07
N ASN A 92 -16.43 -15.58 -0.64
CA ASN A 92 -15.04 -15.50 -1.09
C ASN A 92 -14.44 -14.14 -0.68
N THR A 93 -13.15 -13.93 -0.96
CA THR A 93 -12.41 -12.70 -0.62
C THR A 93 -13.08 -11.41 -1.11
N ILE A 94 -13.72 -11.42 -2.29
CA ILE A 94 -14.38 -10.23 -2.86
C ILE A 94 -15.65 -9.92 -2.09
N SER A 95 -16.49 -10.93 -1.82
CA SER A 95 -17.69 -10.74 -0.99
C SER A 95 -17.38 -10.37 0.45
N ASP A 96 -16.29 -10.89 1.03
CA ASP A 96 -15.85 -10.47 2.36
C ASP A 96 -15.40 -9.00 2.37
N GLN A 97 -14.73 -8.52 1.33
CA GLN A 97 -14.39 -7.09 1.18
C GLN A 97 -15.63 -6.22 1.07
N ASP A 98 -16.60 -6.61 0.25
CA ASP A 98 -17.86 -5.89 0.10
C ASP A 98 -18.63 -5.83 1.44
N LEU A 99 -18.64 -6.93 2.21
CA LEU A 99 -19.26 -6.97 3.53
C LEU A 99 -18.53 -6.08 4.54
N ILE A 100 -17.20 -6.10 4.57
CA ILE A 100 -16.41 -5.21 5.43
C ILE A 100 -16.64 -3.74 5.06
N ASN A 101 -16.73 -3.42 3.77
CA ASN A 101 -17.05 -2.07 3.32
C ASN A 101 -18.44 -1.64 3.78
N LEU A 102 -19.43 -2.54 3.68
CA LEU A 102 -20.78 -2.30 4.18
C LEU A 102 -20.77 -2.07 5.70
N MET A 103 -20.10 -2.94 6.46
CA MET A 103 -19.94 -2.79 7.92
C MET A 103 -19.27 -1.47 8.32
N ASN A 104 -18.22 -1.05 7.60
CA ASN A 104 -17.50 0.18 7.90
C ASN A 104 -18.32 1.46 7.63
N ASN A 105 -19.27 1.39 6.70
CA ASN A 105 -20.09 2.54 6.31
C ASN A 105 -21.40 2.64 7.09
N ASP A 106 -21.78 1.59 7.83
CA ASP A 106 -23.00 1.58 8.65
C ASP A 106 -22.75 2.20 10.03
N GLN A 107 -23.43 3.31 10.31
CA GLN A 107 -23.33 4.02 11.58
C GLN A 107 -23.84 3.19 12.77
N SER A 108 -24.80 2.28 12.55
CA SER A 108 -25.39 1.46 13.60
C SER A 108 -24.41 0.47 14.22
N LEU A 109 -23.36 0.09 13.49
CA LEU A 109 -22.30 -0.76 14.02
C LEU A 109 -21.53 -0.09 15.16
N ASN A 110 -21.47 1.25 15.19
CA ASN A 110 -20.86 1.99 16.29
C ASN A 110 -21.66 1.86 17.60
N ASP A 111 -22.97 1.64 17.50
CA ASP A 111 -23.83 1.40 18.66
C ASP A 111 -23.70 -0.05 19.13
N SER A 112 -23.95 -1.01 18.23
CA SER A 112 -23.80 -2.45 18.51
C SER A 112 -23.87 -3.28 17.24
N LEU A 113 -23.27 -4.47 17.26
CA LEU A 113 -23.42 -5.47 16.20
C LEU A 113 -24.88 -5.89 15.99
N LEU A 114 -25.68 -5.98 17.07
CA LEU A 114 -27.09 -6.38 16.98
C LEU A 114 -27.91 -5.42 16.12
N LYS A 115 -27.78 -4.10 16.35
CA LYS A 115 -28.47 -3.09 15.53
C LYS A 115 -28.07 -3.17 14.06
N PHE A 116 -26.79 -3.41 13.78
CA PHE A 116 -26.31 -3.63 12.42
C PHE A 116 -27.00 -4.84 11.76
N ILE A 117 -27.07 -5.97 12.46
CA ILE A 117 -27.74 -7.20 11.96
C ILE A 117 -29.24 -6.97 11.77
N GLU A 118 -29.90 -6.27 12.69
CA GLU A 118 -31.32 -5.91 12.57
C GLU A 118 -31.57 -5.05 11.33
N ASN A 119 -30.70 -4.09 11.03
CA ASN A 119 -30.82 -3.27 9.82
C ASN A 119 -30.68 -4.08 8.52
N LEU A 120 -29.89 -5.16 8.52
CA LEU A 120 -29.83 -6.09 7.38
C LEU A 120 -31.15 -6.85 7.16
N SER A 121 -31.89 -7.12 8.24
CA SER A 121 -33.09 -7.98 8.21
C SER A 121 -34.36 -7.33 7.65
N ILE A 122 -34.40 -5.99 7.56
CA ILE A 122 -35.61 -5.24 7.19
C ILE A 122 -35.95 -5.39 5.69
N GLU A 123 -35.01 -5.82 4.85
CA GLU A 123 -35.20 -5.94 3.40
C GLU A 123 -35.17 -7.42 2.95
N SER A 124 -36.17 -8.21 3.37
CA SER A 124 -36.33 -9.63 3.02
C SER A 124 -36.67 -9.92 1.55
N GLN A 125 -36.46 -8.96 0.65
CA GLN A 125 -36.52 -9.16 -0.79
C GLN A 125 -35.17 -8.76 -1.37
N SER A 126 -34.70 -9.52 -2.36
CA SER A 126 -33.46 -9.26 -3.10
C SER A 126 -33.51 -7.87 -3.75
N ASN A 127 -33.21 -6.83 -2.97
CA ASN A 127 -33.24 -5.45 -3.40
C ASN A 127 -31.90 -5.16 -4.04
N SER A 128 -31.88 -5.12 -5.36
CA SER A 128 -30.70 -4.79 -6.16
C SER A 128 -30.15 -3.38 -5.87
N THR A 129 -30.88 -2.55 -5.12
CA THR A 129 -30.50 -1.18 -4.75
C THR A 129 -29.72 -1.08 -3.44
N PHE A 130 -30.00 -1.91 -2.43
CA PHE A 130 -29.30 -1.86 -1.13
C PHE A 130 -27.83 -2.24 -1.29
N TYR A 131 -27.58 -3.34 -2.00
CA TYR A 131 -26.25 -3.82 -2.35
C TYR A 131 -25.68 -3.19 -3.64
N LYS A 132 -26.20 -2.05 -4.09
CA LYS A 132 -25.75 -1.40 -5.34
C LYS A 132 -24.25 -1.10 -5.35
N ASN A 133 -23.67 -0.83 -4.16
CA ASN A 133 -22.24 -0.60 -3.98
C ASN A 133 -21.46 -1.86 -3.53
N SER A 134 -22.15 -3.00 -3.36
CA SER A 134 -21.64 -4.26 -2.82
C SER A 134 -22.19 -5.43 -3.66
N ILE A 135 -21.96 -5.37 -4.97
CA ILE A 135 -22.64 -6.21 -5.97
C ILE A 135 -22.50 -7.71 -5.64
N SER A 136 -21.34 -8.13 -5.11
CA SER A 136 -21.09 -9.54 -4.80
C SER A 136 -21.95 -10.10 -3.67
N LEU A 137 -22.50 -9.25 -2.80
CA LEU A 137 -23.41 -9.64 -1.73
C LEU A 137 -24.83 -9.90 -2.22
N SER A 138 -25.21 -9.35 -3.38
CA SER A 138 -26.59 -9.43 -3.91
C SER A 138 -27.08 -10.87 -4.14
N ASN A 139 -26.13 -11.80 -4.36
CA ASN A 139 -26.41 -13.20 -4.63
C ASN A 139 -26.27 -14.11 -3.40
N ILE A 140 -25.96 -13.54 -2.23
CA ILE A 140 -25.71 -14.28 -1.00
C ILE A 140 -26.98 -14.24 -0.12
N PRO A 141 -27.43 -15.39 0.45
CA PRO A 141 -28.56 -15.40 1.37
C PRO A 141 -28.37 -14.44 2.55
N ILE A 142 -29.42 -13.70 2.92
CA ILE A 142 -29.36 -12.69 4.00
C ILE A 142 -28.87 -13.30 5.33
N ASP A 143 -29.35 -14.50 5.68
CA ASP A 143 -28.92 -15.22 6.87
C ASP A 143 -27.41 -15.50 6.83
N SER A 144 -26.87 -15.87 5.66
CA SER A 144 -25.43 -16.10 5.49
C SER A 144 -24.63 -14.81 5.63
N ILE A 145 -25.15 -13.66 5.15
CA ILE A 145 -24.53 -12.34 5.34
C ILE A 145 -24.49 -11.97 6.82
N GLN A 146 -25.61 -12.13 7.54
CA GLN A 146 -25.70 -11.83 8.97
C GLN A 146 -24.74 -12.69 9.79
N ILE A 147 -24.71 -14.00 9.53
CA ILE A 147 -23.79 -14.94 10.19
C ILE A 147 -22.34 -14.58 9.87
N ARG A 148 -22.01 -14.29 8.60
CA ARG A 148 -20.64 -13.93 8.21
C ARG A 148 -20.19 -12.64 8.87
N ALA A 149 -21.07 -11.63 8.97
CA ALA A 149 -20.77 -10.38 9.66
C ALA A 149 -20.45 -10.58 11.14
N GLN A 150 -21.16 -11.49 11.83
CA GLN A 150 -20.87 -11.86 13.21
C GLN A 150 -19.49 -12.49 13.35
N PHE A 151 -19.12 -13.43 12.47
CA PHE A 151 -17.78 -14.03 12.46
C PHE A 151 -16.68 -13.01 12.19
N LEU A 152 -16.88 -12.11 11.22
CA LEU A 152 -15.91 -11.06 10.90
C LEU A 152 -15.75 -10.05 12.06
N TYR A 153 -16.86 -9.66 12.70
CA TYR A 153 -16.81 -8.80 13.87
C TYR A 153 -16.06 -9.46 15.03
N LEU A 154 -16.37 -10.74 15.32
CA LEU A 154 -15.71 -11.51 16.36
C LEU A 154 -14.21 -11.65 16.09
N LEU A 155 -13.83 -11.99 14.85
CA LEU A 155 -12.42 -12.03 14.42
C LEU A 155 -11.72 -10.69 14.71
N ASN A 156 -12.34 -9.56 14.35
CA ASN A 156 -11.77 -8.23 14.60
C ASN A 156 -11.53 -7.96 16.09
N LYS A 157 -12.41 -8.45 16.98
CA LYS A 157 -12.22 -8.37 18.44
C LYS A 157 -11.08 -9.23 18.97
N PHE A 158 -10.85 -10.40 18.37
CA PHE A 158 -9.69 -11.23 18.70
C PHE A 158 -8.38 -10.62 18.21
N ILE A 159 -8.39 -10.04 17.01
CA ILE A 159 -7.25 -9.32 16.44
C ILE A 159 -6.88 -8.12 17.29
N GLU A 160 -7.86 -7.33 17.73
CA GLU A 160 -7.65 -6.16 18.61
C GLU A 160 -6.79 -6.52 19.84
N LYS A 161 -7.06 -7.67 20.47
CA LYS A 161 -6.33 -8.17 21.65
C LYS A 161 -4.91 -8.66 21.31
N SER A 162 -4.74 -9.25 20.13
CA SER A 162 -3.52 -9.95 19.73
C SER A 162 -2.51 -9.06 18.99
N LEU A 163 -2.95 -7.90 18.50
CA LEU A 163 -2.20 -7.03 17.60
C LEU A 163 -0.84 -6.57 18.15
N SER A 164 -0.75 -6.34 19.46
CA SER A 164 0.49 -5.88 20.11
C SER A 164 1.66 -6.87 20.04
N LEU A 165 1.38 -8.14 19.72
CA LEU A 165 2.34 -9.23 19.62
C LEU A 165 2.92 -9.44 18.22
N ILE A 166 2.41 -8.73 17.21
CA ILE A 166 2.81 -8.90 15.80
C ILE A 166 3.70 -7.73 15.37
N ASP A 167 4.77 -8.05 14.65
CA ASP A 167 5.65 -7.05 14.07
C ASP A 167 5.24 -6.73 12.63
N LEU A 168 4.37 -5.74 12.46
CA LEU A 168 3.91 -5.29 11.14
C LEU A 168 4.98 -4.53 10.34
N SER A 169 6.19 -4.34 10.87
CA SER A 169 7.30 -3.74 10.12
C SER A 169 7.99 -4.72 9.18
N LEU A 170 7.73 -6.02 9.33
CA LEU A 170 8.35 -7.07 8.54
C LEU A 170 7.67 -7.22 7.17
N SER A 171 8.49 -7.53 6.16
CA SER A 171 8.03 -7.83 4.80
C SER A 171 7.49 -9.25 4.69
N THR A 172 6.66 -9.50 3.67
CA THR A 172 6.12 -10.82 3.37
C THR A 172 7.23 -11.87 3.24
N GLY A 173 7.07 -13.02 3.89
CA GLY A 173 8.00 -14.14 3.88
C GLY A 173 9.09 -14.08 4.96
N GLN A 174 9.16 -13.01 5.74
CA GLN A 174 10.14 -12.90 6.85
C GLN A 174 9.65 -13.54 8.14
N ASN A 175 8.34 -13.59 8.36
CA ASN A 175 7.75 -13.99 9.64
C ASN A 175 6.35 -14.56 9.41
N PHE A 176 6.10 -15.76 9.93
CA PHE A 176 4.87 -16.49 9.64
C PHE A 176 3.63 -15.76 10.17
N LEU A 177 3.68 -15.26 11.40
CA LEU A 177 2.56 -14.51 12.00
C LEU A 177 2.24 -13.25 11.21
N THR A 178 3.27 -12.50 10.82
CA THR A 178 3.11 -11.28 10.01
C THR A 178 2.47 -11.62 8.66
N ASP A 179 2.89 -12.72 8.02
CA ASP A 179 2.31 -13.17 6.75
C ASP A 179 0.83 -13.54 6.89
N GLN A 180 0.44 -14.22 7.99
CA GLN A 180 -0.98 -14.51 8.25
C GLN A 180 -1.79 -13.23 8.48
N PHE A 181 -1.22 -12.26 9.20
CA PHE A 181 -1.88 -10.98 9.44
C PHE A 181 -1.99 -10.12 8.18
N GLN A 182 -1.03 -10.20 7.26
CA GLN A 182 -1.12 -9.52 5.96
C GLN A 182 -2.26 -10.08 5.10
N LYS A 183 -2.49 -11.40 5.12
CA LYS A 183 -3.60 -12.04 4.38
C LYS A 183 -4.98 -11.57 4.84
N ILE A 184 -5.13 -11.20 6.11
CA ILE A 184 -6.42 -10.76 6.66
C ILE A 184 -6.68 -9.26 6.54
N LYS A 185 -5.77 -8.48 5.95
CA LYS A 185 -5.98 -7.05 5.69
C LYS A 185 -7.35 -6.71 5.07
N PRO A 186 -7.89 -7.51 4.13
CA PRO A 186 -9.24 -7.31 3.58
C PRO A 186 -10.40 -7.48 4.57
N TYR A 187 -10.19 -8.27 5.63
CA TYR A 187 -11.20 -8.68 6.62
C TYR A 187 -11.22 -7.78 7.87
N LEU A 188 -10.33 -6.78 7.91
CA LEU A 188 -10.16 -5.86 9.04
C LEU A 188 -11.08 -4.64 8.92
N LEU A 189 -11.85 -4.41 9.97
CA LEU A 189 -12.65 -3.20 10.16
C LEU A 189 -11.76 -1.95 10.24
N PHE A 190 -12.29 -0.85 9.74
CA PHE A 190 -11.59 0.44 9.70
C PHE A 190 -11.27 0.95 11.11
N SER A 191 -12.17 0.76 12.07
CA SER A 191 -11.97 1.14 13.47
C SER A 191 -10.71 0.51 14.08
N ILE A 192 -10.49 -0.79 13.84
CA ILE A 192 -9.30 -1.52 14.32
C ILE A 192 -8.03 -0.97 13.67
N LYS A 193 -8.06 -0.70 12.35
CA LYS A 193 -6.93 -0.09 11.63
C LYS A 193 -6.58 1.29 12.19
N VAL A 194 -7.59 2.13 12.41
CA VAL A 194 -7.42 3.51 12.89
C VAL A 194 -6.95 3.55 14.34
N GLN A 195 -7.48 2.70 15.22
CA GLN A 195 -7.06 2.63 16.61
C GLN A 195 -5.56 2.33 16.72
N LEU A 196 -5.11 1.26 16.05
CA LEU A 196 -3.70 0.88 16.01
C LEU A 196 -2.82 2.02 15.47
N PHE A 197 -3.27 2.63 14.39
CA PHE A 197 -2.56 3.72 13.75
C PHE A 197 -2.44 4.93 14.70
N THR A 198 -3.54 5.33 15.33
CA THR A 198 -3.62 6.47 16.25
C THR A 198 -2.73 6.27 17.47
N GLU A 199 -2.81 5.11 18.14
CA GLU A 199 -1.94 4.79 19.27
C GLU A 199 -0.45 4.87 18.90
N THR A 200 -0.10 4.41 17.70
CA THR A 200 1.28 4.45 17.20
C THR A 200 1.73 5.89 16.98
N LEU A 201 0.87 6.75 16.41
CA LEU A 201 1.16 8.16 16.22
C LEU A 201 1.40 8.89 17.55
N GLU A 202 0.57 8.62 18.56
CA GLU A 202 0.68 9.19 19.91
C GLU A 202 1.96 8.74 20.62
N LYS A 203 2.26 7.43 20.64
CA LYS A 203 3.47 6.87 21.27
C LYS A 203 4.76 7.41 20.64
N THR A 204 4.72 7.78 19.37
CA THR A 204 5.87 8.30 18.61
C THR A 204 5.90 9.82 18.49
N GLN A 205 4.98 10.52 19.18
CA GLN A 205 4.97 11.98 19.22
C GLN A 205 6.26 12.52 19.86
N SER A 206 6.81 13.57 19.25
CA SER A 206 7.99 14.26 19.77
C SER A 206 7.61 15.04 21.03
N ARG A 207 8.39 14.86 22.10
CA ARG A 207 8.28 15.61 23.36
C ARG A 207 9.15 16.87 23.38
N TYR A 208 9.72 17.23 22.23
CA TYR A 208 10.61 18.38 22.14
C TYR A 208 9.80 19.67 22.11
N ASP A 209 9.81 20.37 23.24
CA ASP A 209 9.21 21.69 23.40
C ASP A 209 10.26 22.73 23.01
N SER A 210 10.06 23.38 21.87
CA SER A 210 10.82 24.60 21.55
C SER A 210 9.89 25.59 20.89
N ASP A 211 10.34 26.84 20.90
CA ASP A 211 9.78 27.91 20.10
C ASP A 211 9.51 27.48 18.66
N TRP A 212 8.54 28.17 18.06
CA TRP A 212 8.09 27.99 16.70
C TRP A 212 9.26 27.95 15.71
N ASN A 213 9.24 26.99 14.78
CA ASN A 213 10.20 26.98 13.68
C ASN A 213 9.77 28.04 12.68
N MET A 214 10.47 29.17 12.67
CA MET A 214 10.27 30.22 11.67
C MET A 214 11.00 29.83 10.39
N ILE A 215 10.28 29.79 9.27
CA ILE A 215 10.80 29.38 7.97
C ILE A 215 10.63 30.53 7.00
N ASN A 216 11.76 31.02 6.51
CA ASN A 216 11.82 32.14 5.60
C ASN A 216 11.63 31.65 4.17
N PHE A 217 10.72 32.27 3.43
CA PHE A 217 10.55 32.02 2.01
C PHE A 217 10.73 33.30 1.19
N ASP A 218 11.60 33.22 0.20
CA ASP A 218 11.78 34.19 -0.87
C ASP A 218 10.83 33.83 -2.03
N ILE A 219 9.62 34.40 -1.97
CA ILE A 219 8.58 34.15 -2.98
C ILE A 219 8.98 34.70 -4.35
N LEU A 220 9.69 35.83 -4.38
CA LEU A 220 10.11 36.45 -5.64
C LEU A 220 11.06 35.51 -6.38
N LYS A 221 12.09 34.97 -5.71
CA LYS A 221 12.95 33.93 -6.30
C LYS A 221 12.17 32.71 -6.72
N ALA A 222 11.26 32.22 -5.88
CA ALA A 222 10.44 31.06 -6.18
C ALA A 222 9.55 31.27 -7.41
N SER A 223 9.06 32.49 -7.65
CA SER A 223 8.23 32.84 -8.80
C SER A 223 9.02 32.99 -10.11
N THR A 224 10.35 33.13 -10.04
CA THR A 224 11.15 33.21 -11.27
C THR A 224 11.10 31.88 -12.02
N ASN A 225 10.79 31.95 -13.33
CA ASN A 225 10.89 30.82 -14.26
C ASN A 225 12.37 30.52 -14.60
N THR A 226 13.18 30.35 -13.57
CA THR A 226 14.54 29.85 -13.70
C THR A 226 14.52 28.32 -13.57
N ASN A 227 15.33 27.64 -14.37
CA ASN A 227 15.59 26.18 -14.22
C ASN A 227 16.36 25.84 -12.93
N ASN A 228 16.51 26.80 -12.02
CA ASN A 228 17.22 26.60 -10.76
C ASN A 228 16.28 26.01 -9.71
N SER A 229 16.41 24.69 -9.50
CA SER A 229 15.71 23.95 -8.44
C SER A 229 15.86 24.58 -7.04
N GLU A 230 16.93 25.32 -6.80
CA GLU A 230 17.24 25.88 -5.48
C GLU A 230 16.38 27.11 -5.13
N ASN A 231 15.75 27.72 -6.13
CA ASN A 231 14.84 28.83 -5.92
C ASN A 231 13.44 28.38 -5.49
N THR A 232 13.10 27.10 -5.65
CA THR A 232 11.77 26.56 -5.32
C THR A 232 11.42 26.69 -3.84
N MET A 233 10.13 26.84 -3.53
CA MET A 233 9.62 26.81 -2.15
C MET A 233 9.96 25.48 -1.48
N PHE A 234 9.90 24.37 -2.23
CA PHE A 234 10.35 23.07 -1.73
C PHE A 234 11.80 23.11 -1.25
N TYR A 235 12.73 23.60 -2.07
CA TYR A 235 14.14 23.60 -1.71
C TYR A 235 14.44 24.55 -0.54
N GLN A 236 13.78 25.72 -0.50
CA GLN A 236 13.90 26.66 0.60
C GLN A 236 13.43 26.04 1.93
N ALA A 237 12.32 25.30 1.94
CA ALA A 237 11.86 24.54 3.11
C ALA A 237 12.84 23.41 3.45
N TYR A 238 13.28 22.64 2.45
CA TYR A 238 14.23 21.54 2.61
C TYR A 238 15.52 22.01 3.28
N GLN A 239 16.13 23.10 2.81
CA GLN A 239 17.36 23.64 3.39
C GLN A 239 17.22 23.95 4.88
N GLN A 240 16.09 24.51 5.29
CA GLN A 240 15.85 24.93 6.68
C GLN A 240 15.40 23.77 7.60
N LEU A 241 14.70 22.77 7.07
CA LEU A 241 14.01 21.76 7.90
C LEU A 241 14.63 20.36 7.88
N HIS A 242 15.29 19.93 6.80
CA HIS A 242 15.57 18.50 6.57
C HIS A 242 16.38 17.81 7.68
N THR A 243 17.30 18.52 8.34
CA THR A 243 18.14 17.97 9.40
C THR A 243 17.33 17.57 10.64
N LYS A 244 16.32 18.37 11.00
CA LYS A 244 15.48 18.20 12.21
C LYS A 244 14.04 17.77 11.88
N ALA A 245 13.70 17.55 10.61
CA ALA A 245 12.36 17.18 10.15
C ALA A 245 11.76 16.00 10.94
N HIS A 246 12.55 14.96 11.22
CA HIS A 246 12.11 13.81 12.02
C HIS A 246 11.66 14.15 13.45
N ILE A 247 12.12 15.26 14.04
CA ILE A 247 11.70 15.75 15.35
C ILE A 247 10.55 16.74 15.18
N ILE A 248 10.72 17.71 14.28
CA ILE A 248 9.79 18.82 14.07
C ILE A 248 8.43 18.31 13.58
N PHE A 249 8.41 17.38 12.62
CA PHE A 249 7.18 16.87 11.99
C PHE A 249 6.38 15.91 12.87
N ARG A 250 6.93 15.53 14.03
CA ARG A 250 6.25 14.68 15.03
C ARG A 250 5.76 15.46 16.25
N ARG A 251 5.85 16.80 16.27
CA ARG A 251 5.31 17.63 17.36
C ARG A 251 3.78 17.56 17.39
N SER A 252 3.16 17.95 18.51
CA SER A 252 1.71 17.97 18.69
C SER A 252 1.01 19.13 17.99
N ASN A 253 1.69 20.27 17.79
CA ASN A 253 1.14 21.48 17.18
C ASN A 253 0.47 21.20 15.82
N GLU A 254 -0.66 21.86 15.53
CA GLU A 254 -1.34 21.75 14.23
C GLU A 254 -0.49 22.31 13.08
N GLN A 255 0.15 23.46 13.35
CA GLN A 255 1.12 24.09 12.48
C GLN A 255 2.53 23.68 12.91
N ILE A 256 3.33 23.26 11.94
CA ILE A 256 4.67 22.73 12.20
C ILE A 256 5.75 23.84 12.09
N TRP A 257 5.46 24.87 11.31
CA TRP A 257 6.30 26.05 11.14
C TRP A 257 5.46 27.32 10.96
N HIS A 258 6.09 28.47 11.23
CA HIS A 258 5.59 29.78 10.84
C HIS A 258 6.26 30.18 9.52
N ALA A 259 5.46 30.38 8.47
CA ALA A 259 5.97 30.83 7.18
C ALA A 259 6.15 32.35 7.20
N GLN A 260 7.38 32.82 7.02
CA GLN A 260 7.72 34.23 6.88
C GLN A 260 8.12 34.53 5.44
N TYR A 261 7.36 35.38 4.77
CA TYR A 261 7.61 35.75 3.39
C TYR A 261 8.47 37.01 3.31
N ILE A 262 9.66 36.88 2.73
CA ILE A 262 10.62 37.98 2.65
C ILE A 262 10.00 39.13 1.85
N GLY A 263 9.95 40.32 2.45
CA GLY A 263 9.38 41.51 1.82
C GLY A 263 7.85 41.62 1.87
N MET A 264 7.14 40.65 2.47
CA MET A 264 5.69 40.74 2.70
C MET A 264 5.38 40.95 4.18
N HIS A 265 4.48 41.88 4.48
CA HIS A 265 3.98 42.13 5.83
C HIS A 265 2.71 41.30 6.08
N SER A 266 2.85 39.99 6.27
CA SER A 266 1.71 39.13 6.63
C SER A 266 1.58 38.98 8.13
N THR A 267 0.43 39.33 8.70
CA THR A 267 0.06 39.13 10.12
C THR A 267 -0.66 37.80 10.39
N ASP A 268 -1.21 37.14 9.35
CA ASP A 268 -1.87 35.83 9.46
C ASP A 268 -0.88 34.67 9.25
N HIS A 269 -0.56 33.97 10.33
CA HIS A 269 0.35 32.83 10.31
C HIS A 269 -0.30 31.53 9.78
N GLY A 270 -1.61 31.36 9.94
CA GLY A 270 -2.31 30.15 9.50
C GLY A 270 -2.54 30.11 7.99
N GLY A 271 -2.87 31.25 7.39
CA GLY A 271 -2.91 31.40 5.93
C GLY A 271 -1.55 31.12 5.28
N ALA A 272 -0.48 31.72 5.80
CA ALA A 272 0.87 31.56 5.27
C ALA A 272 1.41 30.13 5.40
N TYR A 273 1.08 29.42 6.49
CA TYR A 273 1.44 28.00 6.63
C TYR A 273 0.80 27.15 5.53
N ARG A 274 -0.51 27.29 5.30
CA ARG A 274 -1.22 26.54 4.25
C ARG A 274 -0.74 26.90 2.85
N ASP A 275 -0.54 28.19 2.55
CA ASP A 275 0.01 28.63 1.26
C ASP A 275 1.41 28.05 1.01
N SER A 276 2.28 28.04 2.04
CA SER A 276 3.61 27.45 1.91
C SER A 276 3.55 25.96 1.56
N LEU A 277 2.65 25.19 2.18
CA LEU A 277 2.45 23.78 1.84
C LEU A 277 1.95 23.60 0.40
N THR A 278 0.96 24.38 -0.02
CA THR A 278 0.42 24.32 -1.38
C THR A 278 1.49 24.59 -2.43
N ARG A 279 2.35 25.60 -2.22
CA ARG A 279 3.44 25.92 -3.14
C ARG A 279 4.54 24.86 -3.14
N ILE A 280 4.87 24.29 -1.98
CA ILE A 280 5.80 23.15 -1.87
C ILE A 280 5.26 21.96 -2.68
N CYS A 281 3.97 21.62 -2.55
CA CYS A 281 3.32 20.58 -3.36
C CYS A 281 3.40 20.89 -4.86
N SER A 282 3.15 22.15 -5.25
CA SER A 282 3.26 22.57 -6.64
C SER A 282 4.68 22.41 -7.19
N ASP A 283 5.72 22.71 -6.41
CA ASP A 283 7.11 22.51 -6.85
C ASP A 283 7.45 21.03 -6.99
N ILE A 284 6.97 20.17 -6.07
CA ILE A 284 7.10 18.69 -6.15
C ILE A 284 6.48 18.16 -7.45
N CYS A 285 5.33 18.71 -7.83
CA CYS A 285 4.62 18.42 -9.08
C CYS A 285 5.00 19.38 -10.21
N SER A 286 6.30 19.63 -10.42
CA SER A 286 6.79 20.47 -11.50
C SER A 286 8.08 19.94 -12.11
N LEU A 287 8.42 20.43 -13.30
CA LEU A 287 9.70 20.12 -13.97
C LEU A 287 10.89 20.86 -13.34
N ARG A 288 10.67 21.72 -12.34
CA ARG A 288 11.74 22.49 -11.67
C ARG A 288 12.57 21.61 -10.73
N LEU A 289 12.00 20.50 -10.26
CA LEU A 289 12.66 19.53 -9.41
C LEU A 289 12.87 18.24 -10.19
N SER A 290 14.11 17.74 -10.26
CA SER A 290 14.43 16.45 -10.89
C SER A 290 14.09 15.24 -10.02
N LEU A 291 13.01 15.32 -9.24
CA LEU A 291 12.57 14.31 -8.27
C LEU A 291 11.37 13.52 -8.78
N PHE A 292 10.43 14.17 -9.45
CA PHE A 292 9.27 13.52 -10.05
C PHE A 292 9.09 14.00 -11.47
N ILE A 293 8.46 13.16 -12.27
CA ILE A 293 8.09 13.45 -13.65
C ILE A 293 6.61 13.12 -13.85
N LEU A 294 5.94 13.84 -14.75
CA LEU A 294 4.59 13.48 -15.15
C LEU A 294 4.61 12.09 -15.77
N CYS A 295 3.66 11.22 -15.41
CA CYS A 295 3.65 9.86 -15.93
C CYS A 295 3.46 9.81 -17.46
N PRO A 296 3.88 8.72 -18.14
CA PRO A 296 3.73 8.59 -19.59
C PRO A 296 2.32 8.90 -20.11
N ASN A 297 1.28 8.34 -19.48
CA ASN A 297 -0.12 8.61 -19.79
C ASN A 297 -0.49 10.11 -19.70
N GLY A 298 0.11 10.85 -18.78
CA GLY A 298 -0.10 12.30 -18.65
C GLY A 298 0.55 13.10 -19.77
N ARG A 299 1.69 12.64 -20.29
CA ARG A 299 2.39 13.28 -21.41
C ARG A 299 1.73 13.00 -22.75
N THR A 300 1.24 11.77 -22.95
CA THR A 300 0.52 11.37 -24.18
C THR A 300 -0.96 11.69 -24.11
N ASN A 301 -1.48 12.02 -22.92
CA ASN A 301 -2.89 12.25 -22.63
C ASN A 301 -3.80 11.03 -22.92
N ILE A 302 -3.26 9.81 -22.83
CA ILE A 302 -3.93 8.54 -23.09
C ILE A 302 -3.93 7.67 -21.83
N GLY A 303 -5.03 6.98 -21.52
CA GLY A 303 -5.11 6.06 -20.39
C GLY A 303 -5.48 6.71 -19.05
N LEU A 304 -5.24 5.99 -17.95
CA LEU A 304 -5.53 6.43 -16.57
C LEU A 304 -4.40 7.27 -15.98
N ASN A 305 -4.64 7.89 -14.81
CA ASN A 305 -3.64 8.60 -14.01
C ASN A 305 -2.90 9.74 -14.74
N ARG A 306 -3.56 10.41 -15.70
CA ARG A 306 -2.94 11.44 -16.56
C ARG A 306 -2.43 12.67 -15.81
N ASP A 307 -2.90 12.89 -14.59
CA ASP A 307 -2.52 13.98 -13.70
C ASP A 307 -1.56 13.52 -12.57
N CYS A 308 -1.13 12.26 -12.59
CA CYS A 308 -0.24 11.70 -11.59
C CYS A 308 1.24 11.88 -11.93
N TRP A 309 2.03 12.10 -10.89
CA TRP A 309 3.48 12.20 -10.95
C TRP A 309 4.12 10.89 -10.49
N ILE A 310 5.24 10.50 -11.08
CA ILE A 310 6.00 9.29 -10.75
C ILE A 310 7.43 9.69 -10.38
N PRO A 311 8.13 8.91 -9.53
CA PRO A 311 9.54 9.18 -9.24
C PRO A 311 10.36 9.27 -10.52
N ASN A 312 11.26 10.24 -10.59
CA ASN A 312 12.15 10.38 -11.73
C ASN A 312 13.03 9.12 -11.90
N VAL A 313 13.38 8.77 -13.13
CA VAL A 313 14.23 7.60 -13.41
C VAL A 313 15.69 8.03 -13.38
N PHE A 314 16.52 7.24 -12.69
CA PHE A 314 17.97 7.42 -12.69
C PHE A 314 18.62 6.17 -13.26
N SER A 315 19.72 6.35 -13.99
CA SER A 315 20.48 5.26 -14.59
C SER A 315 20.67 4.07 -13.63
N PRO A 316 20.27 2.85 -14.02
CA PRO A 316 20.35 1.67 -13.15
C PRO A 316 21.81 1.37 -12.74
N ASN A 317 22.76 1.72 -13.60
CA ASN A 317 24.19 1.46 -13.42
C ASN A 317 24.92 2.53 -12.59
N LYS A 318 24.25 3.62 -12.21
CA LYS A 318 24.85 4.73 -11.43
C LYS A 318 24.11 4.94 -10.13
N SER A 319 24.82 5.25 -9.04
CA SER A 319 24.17 5.61 -7.78
C SER A 319 23.38 6.90 -7.92
N ILE A 320 22.19 6.97 -7.31
CA ILE A 320 21.43 8.22 -7.22
C ILE A 320 22.28 9.25 -6.46
N PRO A 321 22.44 10.49 -6.97
CA PRO A 321 23.15 11.54 -6.24
C PRO A 321 22.61 11.78 -4.84
N ASN A 322 23.50 11.99 -3.86
CA ASN A 322 23.12 12.14 -2.44
C ASN A 322 22.15 13.31 -2.18
N LYS A 323 22.22 14.38 -2.99
CA LYS A 323 21.25 15.49 -2.95
C LYS A 323 19.82 14.99 -3.13
N TYR A 324 19.56 14.18 -4.17
CA TYR A 324 18.23 13.65 -4.45
C TYR A 324 17.78 12.63 -3.40
N LYS A 325 18.67 11.75 -2.92
CA LYS A 325 18.35 10.81 -1.82
C LYS A 325 17.82 11.54 -0.58
N ARG A 326 18.48 12.63 -0.18
CA ARG A 326 18.05 13.43 0.98
C ARG A 326 16.76 14.20 0.71
N GLN A 327 16.53 14.65 -0.52
CA GLN A 327 15.29 15.32 -0.90
C GLN A 327 14.10 14.35 -0.94
N TYR A 328 14.24 13.14 -1.50
CA TYR A 328 13.22 12.09 -1.39
C TYR A 328 12.89 11.76 0.06
N ARG A 329 13.91 11.63 0.92
CA ARG A 329 13.70 11.43 2.37
C ARG A 329 12.89 12.55 2.99
N PHE A 330 13.15 13.80 2.61
CA PHE A 330 12.40 14.93 3.10
C PHE A 330 10.94 14.91 2.61
N ILE A 331 10.68 14.48 1.38
CA ILE A 331 9.32 14.26 0.85
C ILE A 331 8.59 13.18 1.64
N GLY A 332 9.24 12.04 1.91
CA GLY A 332 8.66 10.98 2.76
C GLY A 332 8.35 11.48 4.17
N GLN A 333 9.23 12.32 4.74
CA GLN A 333 8.98 13.01 6.00
C GLN A 333 7.77 13.97 5.91
N LEU A 334 7.59 14.71 4.82
CA LEU A 334 6.41 15.54 4.57
C LEU A 334 5.13 14.70 4.48
N PHE A 335 5.16 13.50 3.89
CA PHE A 335 4.02 12.59 3.91
C PHE A 335 3.68 12.13 5.33
N GLY A 336 4.69 11.72 6.10
CA GLY A 336 4.51 11.36 7.51
C GLY A 336 3.96 12.51 8.35
N MET A 337 4.42 13.74 8.09
CA MET A 337 3.88 14.96 8.70
C MET A 337 2.41 15.15 8.33
N ALA A 338 2.08 15.08 7.05
CA ALA A 338 0.73 15.30 6.56
C ALA A 338 -0.26 14.29 7.14
N ILE A 339 0.12 13.01 7.20
CA ILE A 339 -0.70 11.96 7.80
C ILE A 339 -0.93 12.23 9.29
N ARG A 340 0.12 12.60 10.05
CA ARG A 340 0.02 12.93 11.47
C ARG A 340 -0.90 14.11 11.75
N LYS A 341 -0.90 15.09 10.85
CA LYS A 341 -1.62 16.35 11.01
C LYS A 341 -2.95 16.38 10.27
N LYS A 342 -3.30 15.28 9.60
CA LYS A 342 -4.47 15.22 8.72
C LYS A 342 -4.46 16.35 7.67
N HIS A 343 -3.27 16.78 7.25
CA HIS A 343 -3.11 17.77 6.19
C HIS A 343 -3.31 17.10 4.84
N TYR A 344 -4.13 17.69 4.00
CA TYR A 344 -4.26 17.29 2.60
C TYR A 344 -3.12 17.91 1.79
N LEU A 345 -2.21 17.08 1.27
CA LEU A 345 -1.22 17.52 0.30
C LEU A 345 -1.82 17.41 -1.09
N ASN A 346 -1.82 18.50 -1.85
CA ASN A 346 -2.31 18.51 -3.23
C ASN A 346 -1.26 17.90 -4.18
N ILE A 347 -1.00 16.61 -4.00
CA ILE A 347 -0.06 15.82 -4.79
C ILE A 347 -0.76 14.54 -5.23
N LYS A 348 -0.64 14.20 -6.52
CA LYS A 348 -1.25 13.01 -7.09
C LYS A 348 -0.17 12.02 -7.50
N PHE A 349 -0.13 10.88 -6.82
CA PHE A 349 0.75 9.75 -7.13
C PHE A 349 -0.08 8.53 -7.55
N PRO A 350 0.41 7.72 -8.49
CA PRO A 350 -0.25 6.49 -8.88
C PRO A 350 -0.16 5.42 -7.79
N ILE A 351 -1.03 4.42 -7.87
CA ILE A 351 -1.17 3.34 -6.88
C ILE A 351 0.16 2.61 -6.56
N LEU A 352 1.06 2.52 -7.55
CA LEU A 352 2.35 1.86 -7.39
C LEU A 352 3.21 2.46 -6.27
N LEU A 353 3.13 3.78 -6.03
CA LEU A 353 3.90 4.44 -4.97
C LEU A 353 3.37 3.98 -3.60
N TRP A 354 2.05 3.99 -3.44
CA TRP A 354 1.38 3.59 -2.21
C TRP A 354 1.58 2.11 -1.92
N LYS A 355 1.49 1.25 -2.95
CA LYS A 355 1.81 -0.18 -2.84
C LYS A 355 3.23 -0.38 -2.32
N LYS A 356 4.22 0.32 -2.88
CA LYS A 356 5.61 0.20 -2.40
C LYS A 356 5.81 0.70 -0.97
N LEU A 357 5.19 1.81 -0.58
CA LEU A 357 5.23 2.29 0.81
C LEU A 357 4.58 1.30 1.80
N LEU A 358 3.64 0.48 1.32
CA LEU A 358 2.98 -0.58 2.08
C LEU A 358 3.63 -1.96 1.92
N ASN A 359 4.79 -2.05 1.26
CA ASN A 359 5.46 -3.31 0.91
C ASN A 359 4.59 -4.29 0.11
N GLU A 360 3.63 -3.79 -0.66
CA GLU A 360 2.81 -4.58 -1.59
C GLU A 360 3.52 -4.78 -2.93
N LEU A 361 3.19 -5.89 -3.58
CA LEU A 361 3.67 -6.19 -4.93
C LEU A 361 3.01 -5.24 -5.94
N ILE A 362 3.85 -4.60 -6.75
CA ILE A 362 3.40 -3.91 -7.96
C ILE A 362 3.08 -4.99 -9.00
N THR A 363 1.93 -4.86 -9.65
CA THR A 363 1.51 -5.73 -10.74
C THR A 363 1.70 -5.04 -12.10
N ILE A 364 1.55 -5.81 -13.19
CA ILE A 364 1.66 -5.25 -14.54
C ILE A 364 0.54 -4.24 -14.80
N GLU A 365 -0.65 -4.48 -14.26
CA GLU A 365 -1.81 -3.59 -14.37
C GLU A 365 -1.52 -2.22 -13.72
N ASP A 366 -0.78 -2.19 -12.61
CA ASP A 366 -0.37 -0.93 -11.96
C ASP A 366 0.55 -0.10 -12.86
N ILE A 367 1.43 -0.76 -13.63
CA ILE A 367 2.31 -0.10 -14.59
C ILE A 367 1.54 0.34 -15.84
N GLN A 368 0.66 -0.51 -16.38
CA GLN A 368 -0.23 -0.15 -17.49
C GLN A 368 -1.10 1.06 -17.17
N ALA A 369 -1.51 1.21 -15.91
CA ALA A 369 -2.29 2.35 -15.45
C ALA A 369 -1.53 3.69 -15.53
N ILE A 370 -0.21 3.68 -15.69
CA ILE A 370 0.62 4.89 -15.89
C ILE A 370 1.25 4.99 -17.28
N ASP A 371 1.32 3.89 -18.02
CA ASP A 371 1.89 3.79 -19.38
C ASP A 371 1.14 2.74 -20.22
N LEU A 372 -0.07 3.11 -20.66
CA LEU A 372 -0.93 2.22 -21.43
C LEU A 372 -0.35 1.95 -22.81
N GLN A 373 0.12 3.01 -23.49
CA GLN A 373 0.55 2.92 -24.89
C GLN A 373 1.73 1.96 -25.08
N SER A 374 2.78 2.07 -24.26
CA SER A 374 3.92 1.16 -24.40
C SER A 374 3.55 -0.29 -24.12
N PHE A 375 2.65 -0.54 -23.16
CA PHE A 375 2.18 -1.89 -22.86
C PHE A 375 1.20 -2.44 -23.90
N THR A 376 0.38 -1.61 -24.52
CA THR A 376 -0.44 -2.02 -25.67
C THR A 376 0.46 -2.49 -26.81
N ILE A 377 1.48 -1.70 -27.16
CA ILE A 377 2.43 -2.04 -28.23
C ILE A 377 3.12 -3.38 -27.95
N ILE A 378 3.72 -3.56 -26.76
CA ILE A 378 4.46 -4.79 -26.46
C ILE A 378 3.54 -6.02 -26.42
N ASN A 379 2.34 -5.89 -25.86
CA ASN A 379 1.39 -7.01 -25.74
C ASN A 379 0.77 -7.40 -27.09
N GLU A 380 0.38 -6.42 -27.91
CA GLU A 380 -0.15 -6.68 -29.25
C GLU A 380 0.92 -7.27 -30.16
N THR A 381 2.15 -6.77 -30.06
CA THR A 381 3.29 -7.31 -30.81
C THR A 381 3.55 -8.77 -30.42
N GLU A 382 3.60 -9.08 -29.12
CA GLU A 382 3.76 -10.46 -28.63
C GLU A 382 2.65 -11.39 -29.12
N LYS A 383 1.39 -10.95 -29.01
CA LYS A 383 0.23 -11.70 -29.51
C LYS A 383 0.32 -11.96 -31.01
N ASN A 384 0.66 -10.95 -31.81
CA ASN A 384 0.78 -11.08 -33.26
C ASN A 384 1.88 -12.08 -33.63
N ILE A 385 3.03 -12.07 -32.94
CA ILE A 385 4.12 -13.02 -33.18
C ILE A 385 3.72 -14.44 -32.77
N GLU A 386 3.03 -14.62 -31.65
CA GLU A 386 2.52 -15.93 -31.23
C GLU A 386 1.50 -16.49 -32.24
N GLN A 387 0.66 -15.64 -32.84
CA GLN A 387 -0.25 -16.05 -33.92
C GLN A 387 0.50 -16.45 -35.19
N ILE A 388 1.52 -15.68 -35.56
CA ILE A 388 2.35 -15.94 -36.74
C ILE A 388 3.12 -17.27 -36.59
N LYS A 389 3.59 -17.63 -35.39
CA LYS A 389 4.22 -18.94 -35.12
C LYS A 389 3.31 -20.14 -35.35
N LEU A 390 1.99 -19.94 -35.42
CA LEU A 390 1.01 -21.00 -35.67
C LEU A 390 0.71 -21.19 -37.16
N THR A 391 1.23 -20.32 -38.04
CA THR A 391 1.07 -20.42 -39.49
C THR A 391 2.34 -21.00 -40.13
N ASP A 392 2.22 -22.13 -40.84
CA ASP A 392 3.31 -22.99 -41.37
C ASP A 392 4.20 -22.38 -42.50
N ASN A 393 4.40 -21.05 -42.56
CA ASN A 393 5.22 -20.37 -43.58
C ASN A 393 6.43 -19.64 -42.98
N ASP A 394 7.36 -20.39 -42.38
CA ASP A 394 8.48 -19.85 -41.58
C ASP A 394 9.39 -18.82 -42.29
N ASN A 395 9.65 -18.96 -43.59
CA ASN A 395 10.66 -18.14 -44.28
C ASN A 395 10.21 -16.69 -44.53
N ASP A 396 8.96 -16.48 -44.99
CA ASP A 396 8.43 -15.14 -45.24
C ASP A 396 8.20 -14.38 -43.93
N ILE A 397 7.77 -15.10 -42.89
CA ILE A 397 7.57 -14.62 -41.53
C ILE A 397 8.85 -14.06 -40.93
N ASN A 398 9.95 -14.81 -41.02
CA ASN A 398 11.25 -14.40 -40.49
C ASN A 398 11.75 -13.11 -41.15
N SER A 399 11.56 -12.98 -42.47
CA SER A 399 11.95 -11.78 -43.21
C SER A 399 11.13 -10.55 -42.81
N LEU A 400 9.81 -10.70 -42.69
CA LEU A 400 8.90 -9.63 -42.28
C LEU A 400 9.18 -9.19 -40.84
N PHE A 401 9.32 -10.14 -39.92
CA PHE A 401 9.66 -9.87 -38.53
C PHE A 401 11.00 -9.12 -38.42
N SER A 402 12.03 -9.62 -39.12
CA SER A 402 13.36 -9.00 -39.10
C SER A 402 13.32 -7.56 -39.64
N SER A 403 12.44 -7.27 -40.61
CA SER A 403 12.26 -5.90 -41.11
C SER A 403 11.63 -4.98 -40.06
N ILE A 404 10.56 -5.42 -39.39
CA ILE A 404 9.81 -4.64 -38.39
C ILE A 404 10.64 -4.41 -37.12
N MET A 405 11.41 -5.43 -36.70
CA MET A 405 12.17 -5.42 -35.45
C MET A 405 13.65 -5.08 -35.64
N SER A 406 14.06 -4.67 -36.85
CA SER A 406 15.46 -4.40 -37.21
C SER A 406 16.16 -3.39 -36.30
N GLU A 407 15.40 -2.43 -35.75
CA GLU A 407 15.89 -1.39 -34.84
C GLU A 407 15.80 -1.77 -33.36
N LEU A 408 15.03 -2.80 -33.00
CA LEU A 408 14.90 -3.20 -31.59
C LEU A 408 16.15 -3.93 -31.10
N ARG A 409 16.55 -3.59 -29.89
CA ARG A 409 17.63 -4.23 -29.14
C ARG A 409 17.12 -4.67 -27.77
N PHE A 410 17.93 -5.37 -26.99
CA PHE A 410 17.62 -5.62 -25.59
C PHE A 410 17.84 -4.37 -24.73
N ASP A 411 17.10 -3.31 -25.04
CA ASP A 411 17.03 -2.06 -24.30
C ASP A 411 15.57 -1.58 -24.17
N VAL A 412 15.39 -0.54 -23.36
CA VAL A 412 14.09 0.05 -23.04
C VAL A 412 14.20 1.55 -22.89
N VAL A 413 13.25 2.27 -23.48
CA VAL A 413 13.02 3.68 -23.17
C VAL A 413 12.26 3.77 -21.85
N SER A 414 12.91 4.32 -20.83
CA SER A 414 12.32 4.51 -19.51
C SER A 414 11.18 5.54 -19.52
N SER A 415 10.44 5.60 -18.43
CA SER A 415 9.43 6.61 -18.14
C SER A 415 9.99 8.03 -18.17
N SER A 416 11.31 8.24 -18.08
CA SER A 416 11.96 9.56 -18.21
C SER A 416 12.36 9.91 -19.65
N GLY A 417 12.27 8.96 -20.59
CA GLY A 417 12.74 9.10 -21.97
C GLY A 417 14.19 8.67 -22.20
N GLU A 418 14.95 8.34 -21.15
CA GLU A 418 16.30 7.77 -21.29
C GLU A 418 16.26 6.27 -21.62
N THR A 419 17.17 5.81 -22.47
CA THR A 419 17.31 4.40 -22.87
C THR A 419 18.29 3.65 -21.96
N TYR A 420 17.92 2.44 -21.55
CA TYR A 420 18.78 1.56 -20.74
C TYR A 420 18.75 0.12 -21.25
N GLU A 421 19.87 -0.59 -21.10
CA GLU A 421 19.95 -2.00 -21.44
C GLU A 421 19.11 -2.87 -20.48
N LEU A 422 18.41 -3.85 -21.02
CA LEU A 422 17.61 -4.83 -20.27
C LEU A 422 18.45 -6.02 -19.78
N ILE A 423 19.51 -6.36 -20.52
CA ILE A 423 20.49 -7.40 -20.20
C ILE A 423 21.89 -6.85 -20.46
N PRO A 424 22.96 -7.43 -19.88
CA PRO A 424 24.33 -6.98 -20.15
C PRO A 424 24.65 -7.00 -21.65
N ASN A 425 25.19 -5.89 -22.17
CA ASN A 425 25.49 -5.72 -23.61
C ASN A 425 24.25 -5.81 -24.51
N GLY A 426 23.06 -5.59 -23.95
CA GLY A 426 21.78 -5.72 -24.62
C GLY A 426 21.59 -4.77 -25.80
N SER A 427 22.24 -3.59 -25.79
CA SER A 427 22.17 -2.65 -26.92
C SER A 427 22.77 -3.22 -28.20
N ASN A 428 23.60 -4.26 -28.10
CA ASN A 428 24.26 -4.92 -29.23
C ASN A 428 23.57 -6.23 -29.64
N ILE A 429 22.48 -6.61 -28.98
CA ILE A 429 21.76 -7.86 -29.25
C ILE A 429 20.46 -7.53 -29.98
N SER A 430 20.39 -7.91 -31.26
CA SER A 430 19.19 -7.77 -32.08
C SER A 430 18.07 -8.70 -31.61
N ILE A 431 16.83 -8.22 -31.73
CA ILE A 431 15.64 -9.00 -31.41
C ILE A 431 15.30 -9.96 -32.57
N THR A 432 15.07 -11.22 -32.24
CA THR A 432 14.69 -12.32 -33.15
C THR A 432 13.38 -12.96 -32.68
N ILE A 433 12.74 -13.77 -33.53
CA ILE A 433 11.50 -14.46 -33.18
C ILE A 433 11.68 -15.40 -31.98
N GLU A 434 12.85 -16.01 -31.85
CA GLU A 434 13.19 -16.93 -30.77
C GLU A 434 13.37 -16.17 -29.44
N ASN A 435 14.02 -15.00 -29.48
CA ASN A 435 14.36 -14.25 -28.27
C ASN A 435 13.29 -13.21 -27.87
N PHE A 436 12.31 -12.91 -28.72
CA PHE A 436 11.30 -11.88 -28.48
C PHE A 436 10.51 -12.07 -27.18
N LYS A 437 10.15 -13.31 -26.85
CA LYS A 437 9.44 -13.63 -25.59
C LYS A 437 10.31 -13.32 -24.36
N TYR A 438 11.61 -13.58 -24.46
CA TYR A 438 12.56 -13.23 -23.42
C TYR A 438 12.74 -11.70 -23.32
N TYR A 439 12.80 -10.99 -24.45
CA TYR A 439 12.78 -9.53 -24.48
C TYR A 439 11.56 -8.95 -23.76
N CYS A 440 10.35 -9.42 -24.08
CA CYS A 440 9.12 -8.97 -23.44
C CYS A 440 9.12 -9.22 -21.92
N SER A 441 9.64 -10.36 -21.50
CA SER A 441 9.80 -10.69 -20.08
C SER A 441 10.78 -9.74 -19.39
N CYS A 442 11.93 -9.46 -20.01
CA CYS A 442 12.91 -8.49 -19.50
C CYS A 442 12.35 -7.07 -19.45
N TYR A 443 11.62 -6.64 -20.48
CA TYR A 443 10.95 -5.34 -20.55
C TYR A 443 10.00 -5.17 -19.37
N ARG A 444 9.09 -6.15 -19.15
CA ARG A 444 8.13 -6.12 -18.04
C ARG A 444 8.84 -6.11 -16.69
N GLN A 445 9.88 -6.92 -16.52
CA GLN A 445 10.67 -6.95 -15.29
C GLN A 445 11.36 -5.61 -15.01
N TYR A 446 11.91 -4.95 -16.03
CA TYR A 446 12.48 -3.62 -15.87
C TYR A 446 11.42 -2.62 -15.43
N ARG A 447 10.27 -2.56 -16.12
CA ARG A 447 9.19 -1.60 -15.82
C ARG A 447 8.59 -1.81 -14.42
N LEU A 448 8.46 -3.05 -13.94
CA LEU A 448 8.01 -3.36 -12.56
C LEU A 448 8.95 -2.83 -11.48
N ASN A 449 10.24 -2.67 -11.79
CA ASN A 449 11.28 -2.29 -10.84
C ASN A 449 11.83 -0.87 -11.06
N GLU A 450 11.33 -0.16 -12.06
CA GLU A 450 11.85 1.11 -12.58
C GLU A 450 12.03 2.19 -11.50
N PHE A 451 11.13 2.23 -10.51
CA PHE A 451 11.09 3.26 -9.47
C PHE A 451 11.59 2.80 -8.10
N ASN A 452 11.91 1.52 -7.92
CA ASN A 452 12.20 0.95 -6.60
C ASN A 452 13.32 1.71 -5.86
N ARG A 453 14.36 2.11 -6.60
CA ARG A 453 15.56 2.72 -6.02
C ARG A 453 15.27 4.09 -5.41
N GLN A 454 14.37 4.84 -6.02
CA GLN A 454 13.96 6.19 -5.62
C GLN A 454 12.97 6.10 -4.47
N ILE A 455 11.98 5.20 -4.59
CA ILE A 455 10.95 4.99 -3.58
C ILE A 455 11.58 4.52 -2.26
N ASN A 456 12.66 3.73 -2.29
CA ASN A 456 13.38 3.32 -1.07
C ASN A 456 13.92 4.50 -0.23
N TYR A 457 14.03 5.72 -0.80
CA TYR A 457 14.43 6.91 -0.06
C TYR A 457 13.26 7.76 0.43
N ILE A 458 12.03 7.47 0.00
CA ILE A 458 10.79 8.10 0.50
C ILE A 458 10.33 7.31 1.72
#